data_AF-A0A434BUV0-F1
#
_entry.id   AF-A0A434BUV0-F1
#
_cell.length_a   1.000
_cell.length_b   1.000
_cell.length_c   1.000
_cell.angle_alpha   90.00
_cell.angle_beta   90.00
_cell.angle_gamma   90.00
#
_symmetry.space_group_name_H-M   'P 1'
#
loop_
_entity.id
_entity.type
_entity.pdbx_description
1 polymer ?
#
loop_
_entity_poly.entity_id
_entity_poly.type
_entity_poly.pdbx_seq_one_letter_code
_entity_poly.pdbx_strand_id
1 'polypeptide(L)'
;GEEGARHGPSIMVGGTEDSWKRVEKVLTAISAKFKDEPCAAWLGTDGAGHFVKTIHNGIEYADMQMIAEIYGILRDGLGMGPKEIGAVFANWNKGRLNSYLIEITAKVLASDDPKTGKPVVDIILDRAGQKGTGKWSVIEAQQLGIPATAIEAAVAARVLSSIKDERLAAEKAYGNAGVTKISGDKDALLKDLELALFAGKIAAYAQGFAVMSGASKEFNWNLPMPTIARIWRAGCIIRSQMLDTMAEAFSKGGASTNLLMAPAFISLMQ
;
A
#
# COMPACT_ATOMS: atom_id res chain seq x y z
N GLY A 1 5.43 8.69 -9.41
CA GLY A 1 5.77 8.21 -10.77
C GLY A 1 5.97 9.39 -11.69
N GLU A 2 6.20 9.15 -12.97
CA GLU A 2 6.45 10.19 -13.98
C GLU A 2 5.26 11.14 -14.15
N GLU A 3 4.05 10.58 -14.30
CA GLU A 3 2.82 11.38 -14.40
C GLU A 3 2.57 12.23 -13.15
N GLY A 4 2.79 11.65 -11.96
CA GLY A 4 2.75 12.39 -10.70
C GLY A 4 3.77 13.52 -10.65
N ALA A 5 4.99 13.33 -11.16
CA ALA A 5 5.97 14.41 -11.22
C ALA A 5 5.54 15.55 -12.18
N ARG A 6 4.82 15.21 -13.27
CA ARG A 6 4.33 16.19 -14.25
C ARG A 6 3.14 17.00 -13.77
N HIS A 7 2.24 16.39 -13.01
CA HIS A 7 0.92 16.94 -12.68
C HIS A 7 0.67 17.20 -11.19
N GLY A 8 1.54 16.71 -10.31
CA GLY A 8 1.42 16.92 -8.87
C GLY A 8 1.84 15.69 -8.06
N PRO A 9 3.06 15.66 -7.47
CA PRO A 9 3.48 14.59 -6.61
C PRO A 9 3.13 14.86 -5.14
N SER A 10 3.17 13.82 -4.32
CA SER A 10 3.34 13.96 -2.87
C SER A 10 4.81 14.21 -2.55
N ILE A 11 5.13 15.23 -1.74
CA ILE A 11 6.49 15.67 -1.44
C ILE A 11 6.73 15.62 0.07
N MET A 12 7.77 14.90 0.47
CA MET A 12 8.10 14.60 1.87
C MET A 12 9.48 15.17 2.17
N VAL A 13 9.55 16.36 2.78
CA VAL A 13 10.82 17.07 2.95
C VAL A 13 11.44 16.77 4.31
N GLY A 14 12.70 16.36 4.31
CA GLY A 14 13.58 16.33 5.48
C GLY A 14 14.72 17.32 5.31
N GLY A 15 15.31 17.76 6.42
CA GLY A 15 16.42 18.71 6.45
C GLY A 15 16.15 19.85 7.43
N THR A 16 16.94 20.92 7.38
CA THR A 16 16.70 22.08 8.26
C THR A 16 15.40 22.80 7.88
N GLU A 17 14.72 23.34 8.88
CA GLU A 17 13.49 24.13 8.67
C GLU A 17 13.76 25.38 7.81
N ASP A 18 14.93 26.02 7.97
CA ASP A 18 15.33 27.15 7.14
C ASP A 18 15.51 26.78 5.66
N SER A 19 15.99 25.57 5.37
CA SER A 19 16.07 25.06 4.01
C SER A 19 14.67 24.87 3.43
N TRP A 20 13.73 24.33 4.21
CA TRP A 20 12.32 24.21 3.80
C TRP A 20 11.71 25.57 3.47
N LYS A 21 11.83 26.56 4.37
CA LYS A 21 11.27 27.92 4.17
C LYS A 21 11.71 28.58 2.85
N ARG A 22 12.91 28.27 2.37
CA ARG A 22 13.44 28.78 1.09
C ARG A 22 12.79 28.15 -0.14
N VAL A 23 12.36 26.88 -0.06
CA VAL A 23 11.83 26.12 -1.20
C VAL A 23 10.33 25.83 -1.10
N GLU A 24 9.70 26.08 0.04
CA GLU A 24 8.30 25.77 0.36
C GLU A 24 7.34 26.26 -0.73
N LYS A 25 7.46 27.52 -1.16
CA LYS A 25 6.57 28.09 -2.17
C LYS A 25 6.60 27.31 -3.48
N VAL A 26 7.77 26.84 -3.91
CA VAL A 26 7.92 26.05 -5.14
C VAL A 26 7.37 24.65 -4.92
N LEU A 27 7.76 23.98 -3.83
CA LEU A 27 7.37 22.60 -3.56
C LEU A 27 5.86 22.46 -3.34
N THR A 28 5.24 23.39 -2.60
CA THR A 28 3.79 23.41 -2.43
C THR A 28 3.05 23.78 -3.71
N ALA A 29 3.58 24.67 -4.56
CA ALA A 29 2.93 25.03 -5.83
C ALA A 29 2.88 23.86 -6.82
N ILE A 30 3.94 23.04 -6.89
CA ILE A 30 4.02 21.92 -7.82
C ILE A 30 3.40 20.62 -7.29
N SER A 31 3.11 20.52 -5.99
CA SER A 31 2.57 19.30 -5.39
C SER A 31 1.15 19.01 -5.85
N ALA A 32 0.71 17.75 -5.71
CA ALA A 32 -0.71 17.44 -5.75
C ALA A 32 -1.47 18.28 -4.70
N LYS A 33 -2.77 18.46 -4.94
CA LYS A 33 -3.70 19.12 -4.01
C LYS A 33 -4.83 18.17 -3.64
N PHE A 34 -5.21 18.16 -2.37
CA PHE A 34 -6.42 17.47 -1.90
C PHE A 34 -7.30 18.49 -1.17
N LYS A 35 -8.51 18.75 -1.68
CA LYS A 35 -9.38 19.83 -1.16
C LYS A 35 -8.61 21.16 -1.02
N ASP A 36 -7.88 21.53 -2.08
CA ASP A 36 -6.98 22.70 -2.15
C ASP A 36 -5.74 22.70 -1.22
N GLU A 37 -5.61 21.71 -0.32
CA GLU A 37 -4.42 21.58 0.53
C GLU A 37 -3.24 20.93 -0.22
N PRO A 38 -2.03 21.49 -0.18
CA PRO A 38 -0.84 20.88 -0.79
C PRO A 38 -0.46 19.55 -0.14
N CYS A 39 -0.16 18.55 -0.97
CA CYS A 39 0.49 17.31 -0.57
C CYS A 39 2.02 17.49 -0.48
N ALA A 40 2.48 18.53 0.20
CA ALA A 40 3.90 18.80 0.46
C ALA A 40 4.09 19.39 1.85
N ALA A 41 5.06 18.87 2.62
CA ALA A 41 5.36 19.38 3.95
C ALA A 41 6.82 19.10 4.36
N TRP A 42 7.31 19.91 5.30
CA TRP A 42 8.48 19.58 6.12
C TRP A 42 8.09 18.60 7.23
N LEU A 43 8.83 17.50 7.34
CA LEU A 43 8.49 16.37 8.20
C LEU A 43 9.44 16.21 9.39
N GLY A 44 10.57 16.89 9.38
CA GLY A 44 11.60 16.79 10.42
C GLY A 44 13.00 17.04 9.87
N THR A 45 13.98 16.95 10.76
CA THR A 45 15.39 17.17 10.41
C THR A 45 15.97 16.03 9.59
N ASP A 46 17.18 16.25 9.06
CA ASP A 46 18.05 15.19 8.52
C ASP A 46 17.37 14.34 7.42
N GLY A 47 17.35 13.02 7.60
CA GLY A 47 16.75 12.05 6.70
C GLY A 47 15.25 11.81 6.88
N ALA A 48 14.55 12.55 7.75
CA ALA A 48 13.15 12.29 8.11
C ALA A 48 12.22 12.13 6.89
N GLY A 49 12.32 13.03 5.92
CA GLY A 49 11.52 12.97 4.69
C GLY A 49 11.77 11.71 3.86
N HIS A 50 13.04 11.29 3.74
CA HIS A 50 13.39 10.03 3.08
C HIS A 50 12.91 8.81 3.85
N PHE A 51 13.00 8.82 5.18
CA PHE A 51 12.49 7.74 6.01
C PHE A 51 10.98 7.56 5.84
N VAL A 52 10.21 8.65 5.91
CA VAL A 52 8.76 8.63 5.66
C VAL A 52 8.46 8.07 4.26
N LYS A 53 9.25 8.42 3.24
CA LYS A 53 9.11 7.85 1.90
C LYS A 53 9.44 6.35 1.84
N THR A 54 10.44 5.90 2.58
CA THR A 54 10.77 4.48 2.71
C THR A 54 9.58 3.72 3.29
N ILE A 55 8.96 4.21 4.38
CA ILE A 55 7.79 3.55 4.97
C ILE A 55 6.56 3.61 4.06
N HIS A 56 6.33 4.73 3.36
CA HIS A 56 5.31 4.80 2.31
C HIS A 56 5.44 3.64 1.30
N ASN A 57 6.66 3.37 0.80
CA ASN A 57 6.88 2.27 -0.15
C ASN A 57 6.74 0.87 0.49
N GLY A 58 7.00 0.72 1.78
CA GLY A 58 6.70 -0.50 2.51
C GLY A 58 5.19 -0.78 2.56
N ILE A 59 4.40 0.24 2.91
CA ILE A 59 2.92 0.15 2.92
C ILE A 59 2.40 -0.14 1.50
N GLU A 60 2.97 0.49 0.47
CA GLU A 60 2.65 0.20 -0.93
C GLU A 60 2.87 -1.27 -1.29
N TYR A 61 3.95 -1.89 -0.80
CA TYR A 61 4.23 -3.31 -1.05
C TYR A 61 3.19 -4.21 -0.38
N ALA A 62 2.84 -3.92 0.88
CA ALA A 62 1.81 -4.66 1.60
C ALA A 62 0.44 -4.58 0.88
N ASP A 63 0.03 -3.38 0.46
CA ASP A 63 -1.24 -3.16 -0.23
C ASP A 63 -1.30 -3.93 -1.56
N MET A 64 -0.23 -3.86 -2.38
CA MET A 64 -0.12 -4.64 -3.62
C MET A 64 -0.14 -6.16 -3.36
N GLN A 65 0.52 -6.63 -2.31
CA GLN A 65 0.57 -8.05 -1.97
C GLN A 65 -0.80 -8.58 -1.55
N MET A 66 -1.52 -7.86 -0.67
CA MET A 66 -2.87 -8.27 -0.27
C MET A 66 -3.84 -8.27 -1.45
N ILE A 67 -3.75 -7.29 -2.36
CA ILE A 67 -4.53 -7.30 -3.61
C ILE A 67 -4.22 -8.54 -4.46
N ALA A 68 -2.93 -8.92 -4.56
CA ALA A 68 -2.51 -10.10 -5.30
C ALA A 68 -2.99 -11.41 -4.65
N GLU A 69 -3.03 -11.49 -3.32
CA GLU A 69 -3.58 -12.63 -2.57
C GLU A 69 -5.07 -12.78 -2.82
N ILE A 70 -5.85 -11.69 -2.74
CA ILE A 70 -7.27 -11.71 -3.06
C ILE A 70 -7.49 -12.14 -4.51
N TYR A 71 -6.73 -11.59 -5.46
CA TYR A 71 -6.78 -12.04 -6.85
C TYR A 71 -6.50 -13.54 -6.99
N GLY A 72 -5.50 -14.07 -6.28
CA GLY A 72 -5.19 -15.51 -6.26
C GLY A 72 -6.34 -16.36 -5.73
N ILE A 73 -7.00 -15.94 -4.65
CA ILE A 73 -8.18 -16.63 -4.10
C ILE A 73 -9.32 -16.65 -5.13
N LEU A 74 -9.61 -15.51 -5.76
CA LEU A 74 -10.69 -15.41 -6.75
C LEU A 74 -10.40 -16.21 -8.03
N ARG A 75 -9.16 -16.18 -8.53
CA ARG A 75 -8.74 -16.90 -9.73
C ARG A 75 -8.64 -18.40 -9.47
N ASP A 76 -7.84 -18.80 -8.50
CA ASP A 76 -7.46 -20.20 -8.31
C ASP A 76 -8.51 -20.94 -7.46
N GLY A 77 -9.03 -20.29 -6.42
CA GLY A 77 -10.07 -20.84 -5.55
C GLY A 77 -11.45 -20.85 -6.21
N LEU A 78 -11.92 -19.71 -6.73
CA LEU A 78 -13.25 -19.59 -7.35
C LEU A 78 -13.28 -19.80 -8.87
N GLY A 79 -12.12 -19.91 -9.53
CA GLY A 79 -12.07 -20.11 -10.98
C GLY A 79 -12.52 -18.89 -11.80
N MET A 80 -12.54 -17.69 -11.21
CA MET A 80 -12.98 -16.49 -11.91
C MET A 80 -11.96 -16.04 -12.95
N GLY A 81 -12.45 -15.56 -14.10
CA GLY A 81 -11.60 -15.00 -15.14
C GLY A 81 -11.12 -13.57 -14.81
N PRO A 82 -9.99 -13.10 -15.37
CA PRO A 82 -9.43 -11.78 -15.07
C PRO A 82 -10.44 -10.63 -15.19
N LYS A 83 -11.24 -10.59 -16.25
CA LYS A 83 -12.24 -9.52 -16.47
C LYS A 83 -13.37 -9.54 -15.44
N GLU A 84 -13.82 -10.71 -14.98
CA GLU A 84 -14.79 -10.82 -13.89
C GLU A 84 -14.21 -10.29 -12.57
N ILE A 85 -12.97 -10.66 -12.27
CA ILE A 85 -12.27 -10.18 -11.08
C ILE A 85 -12.06 -8.65 -11.16
N GLY A 86 -11.74 -8.14 -12.36
CA GLY A 86 -11.64 -6.71 -12.62
C GLY A 86 -12.93 -5.96 -12.31
N ALA A 87 -14.09 -6.53 -12.65
CA ALA A 87 -15.40 -5.96 -12.31
C ALA A 87 -15.68 -5.95 -10.79
N VAL A 88 -15.23 -6.97 -10.06
CA VAL A 88 -15.31 -6.99 -8.59
C VAL A 88 -14.49 -5.84 -7.98
N PHE A 89 -13.21 -5.70 -8.37
CA PHE A 89 -12.38 -4.59 -7.88
C PHE A 89 -12.93 -3.23 -8.30
N ALA A 90 -13.48 -3.10 -9.51
CA ALA A 90 -14.14 -1.87 -9.95
C ALA A 90 -15.35 -1.52 -9.08
N ASN A 91 -16.11 -2.51 -8.61
CA ASN A 91 -17.21 -2.31 -7.69
C ASN A 91 -16.72 -1.90 -6.29
N TRP A 92 -15.75 -2.62 -5.74
CA TRP A 92 -15.14 -2.29 -4.43
C TRP A 92 -14.53 -0.89 -4.41
N ASN A 93 -13.97 -0.42 -5.53
CA ASN A 93 -13.40 0.92 -5.64
C ASN A 93 -14.45 2.04 -5.49
N LYS A 94 -15.74 1.74 -5.60
CA LYS A 94 -16.82 2.71 -5.37
C LYS A 94 -17.16 2.86 -3.88
N GLY A 95 -16.67 1.96 -3.04
CA GLY A 95 -16.95 1.91 -1.60
C GLY A 95 -15.70 2.14 -0.75
N ARG A 96 -15.62 1.41 0.37
CA ARG A 96 -14.59 1.59 1.41
C ARG A 96 -13.15 1.38 0.94
N LEU A 97 -12.96 0.61 -0.14
CA LEU A 97 -11.66 0.33 -0.73
C LEU A 97 -11.21 1.37 -1.78
N ASN A 98 -11.95 2.47 -1.96
CA ASN A 98 -11.61 3.53 -2.91
C ASN A 98 -10.15 3.98 -2.76
N SER A 99 -9.33 3.60 -3.74
CA SER A 99 -7.90 3.84 -3.75
C SER A 99 -7.31 3.66 -5.14
N TYR A 100 -6.18 4.31 -5.39
CA TYR A 100 -5.54 4.23 -6.70
C TYR A 100 -5.10 2.80 -7.06
N LEU A 101 -4.58 2.03 -6.10
CA LEU A 101 -4.15 0.64 -6.36
C LEU A 101 -5.32 -0.28 -6.75
N ILE A 102 -6.50 -0.09 -6.15
CA ILE A 102 -7.71 -0.86 -6.51
C ILE A 102 -8.21 -0.43 -7.90
N GLU A 103 -8.20 0.87 -8.18
CA GLU A 103 -8.56 1.42 -9.50
C GLU A 103 -7.70 0.82 -10.63
N ILE A 104 -6.38 0.86 -10.49
CA ILE A 104 -5.49 0.34 -11.54
C ILE A 104 -5.55 -1.19 -11.63
N THR A 105 -5.82 -1.89 -10.53
CA THR A 105 -6.03 -3.34 -10.56
C THR A 105 -7.21 -3.70 -11.45
N ALA A 106 -8.35 -3.01 -11.28
CA ALA A 106 -9.51 -3.19 -12.15
C ALA A 106 -9.19 -2.92 -13.63
N LYS A 107 -8.45 -1.84 -13.93
CA LYS A 107 -8.05 -1.49 -15.30
C LYS A 107 -7.11 -2.53 -15.92
N VAL A 108 -6.10 -2.99 -15.19
CA VAL A 108 -5.14 -3.99 -15.65
C VAL A 108 -5.83 -5.32 -15.94
N LEU A 109 -6.73 -5.76 -15.05
CA LEU A 109 -7.48 -7.00 -15.21
C LEU A 109 -8.48 -6.97 -16.39
N ALA A 110 -8.94 -5.78 -16.79
CA ALA A 110 -9.80 -5.59 -17.95
C ALA A 110 -9.03 -5.52 -19.27
N SER A 111 -7.70 -5.43 -19.24
CA SER A 111 -6.86 -5.20 -20.41
C SER A 111 -6.44 -6.50 -21.09
N ASP A 112 -6.60 -6.55 -22.41
CA ASP A 112 -6.11 -7.64 -23.26
C ASP A 112 -4.81 -7.24 -23.97
N ASP A 113 -3.95 -8.22 -24.21
CA ASP A 113 -2.77 -8.04 -25.03
C ASP A 113 -3.18 -7.96 -26.51
N PRO A 114 -2.86 -6.86 -27.22
CA PRO A 114 -3.29 -6.67 -28.61
C PRO A 114 -2.68 -7.68 -29.58
N LYS A 115 -1.61 -8.39 -29.20
CA LYS A 115 -0.94 -9.39 -30.06
C LYS A 115 -1.56 -10.78 -29.94
N THR A 116 -1.86 -11.22 -28.72
CA THR A 116 -2.36 -12.57 -28.43
C THR A 116 -3.87 -12.62 -28.21
N GLY A 117 -4.51 -11.48 -27.93
CA GLY A 117 -5.92 -11.40 -27.55
C GLY A 117 -6.24 -11.97 -26.17
N LYS A 118 -5.23 -12.36 -25.40
CA LYS A 118 -5.37 -12.90 -24.04
C LYS A 118 -5.35 -11.77 -23.00
N PRO A 119 -5.93 -11.96 -21.80
CA PRO A 119 -5.76 -11.02 -20.71
C PRO A 119 -4.28 -10.76 -20.43
N VAL A 120 -3.85 -9.49 -20.36
CA VAL A 120 -2.43 -9.12 -20.19
C VAL A 120 -1.84 -9.74 -18.93
N VAL A 121 -2.62 -9.78 -17.84
CA VAL A 121 -2.18 -10.32 -16.55
C VAL A 121 -1.75 -11.79 -16.63
N ASP A 122 -2.32 -12.57 -17.54
CA ASP A 122 -2.03 -14.01 -17.67
C ASP A 122 -0.75 -14.29 -18.47
N ILE A 123 -0.23 -13.29 -19.20
CA ILE A 123 0.99 -13.42 -20.01
C ILE A 123 2.19 -12.69 -19.41
N ILE A 124 1.99 -11.90 -18.35
CA ILE A 124 3.08 -11.28 -17.60
C ILE A 124 3.79 -12.37 -16.78
N LEU A 125 5.12 -12.42 -16.89
CA LEU A 125 5.93 -13.33 -16.10
C LEU A 125 5.80 -13.01 -14.60
N ASP A 126 5.51 -14.03 -13.79
CA ASP A 126 5.29 -13.97 -12.35
C ASP A 126 6.61 -13.83 -11.55
N ARG A 127 7.41 -12.83 -11.91
CA ARG A 127 8.67 -12.46 -11.24
C ARG A 127 8.60 -10.98 -10.86
N ALA A 128 8.19 -10.70 -9.63
CA ALA A 128 8.08 -9.33 -9.15
C ALA A 128 9.47 -8.69 -8.95
N GLY A 129 9.71 -7.57 -9.63
CA GLY A 129 10.87 -6.73 -9.36
C GLY A 129 10.74 -5.94 -8.06
N GLN A 130 11.88 -5.52 -7.51
CA GLN A 130 11.93 -4.50 -6.46
C GLN A 130 13.18 -3.63 -6.61
N LYS A 131 13.04 -2.34 -6.29
CA LYS A 131 14.15 -1.35 -6.33
C LYS A 131 14.87 -1.18 -4.99
N GLY A 132 14.52 -2.00 -3.98
CA GLY A 132 15.16 -2.02 -2.66
C GLY A 132 14.42 -1.23 -1.57
N THR A 133 13.57 -0.26 -1.91
CA THR A 133 12.91 0.60 -0.90
C THR A 133 11.96 -0.18 0.03
N GLY A 134 11.20 -1.16 -0.48
CA GLY A 134 10.38 -2.03 0.37
C GLY A 134 11.22 -2.87 1.35
N LYS A 135 12.39 -3.37 0.89
CA LYS A 135 13.36 -4.08 1.75
C LYS A 135 13.91 -3.16 2.84
N TRP A 136 14.21 -1.91 2.52
CA TRP A 136 14.67 -0.94 3.53
C TRP A 136 13.62 -0.72 4.61
N SER A 137 12.32 -0.62 4.27
CA SER A 137 11.26 -0.50 5.28
C SER A 137 11.29 -1.64 6.31
N VAL A 138 11.53 -2.87 5.85
CA VAL A 138 11.65 -4.06 6.73
C VAL A 138 12.91 -3.99 7.58
N ILE A 139 14.06 -3.63 6.99
CA ILE A 139 15.33 -3.52 7.73
C ILE A 139 15.21 -2.49 8.85
N GLU A 140 14.67 -1.30 8.55
CA GLU A 140 14.49 -0.24 9.54
C GLU A 140 13.51 -0.65 10.65
N ALA A 141 12.40 -1.30 10.30
CA ALA A 141 11.44 -1.80 11.29
C ALA A 141 12.11 -2.80 12.26
N GLN A 142 12.91 -3.72 11.73
CA GLN A 142 13.63 -4.72 12.53
C GLN A 142 14.74 -4.08 13.39
N GLN A 143 15.48 -3.10 12.87
CA GLN A 143 16.48 -2.36 13.65
C GLN A 143 15.87 -1.59 14.82
N LEU A 144 14.67 -1.05 14.64
CA LEU A 144 13.90 -0.36 15.69
C LEU A 144 13.17 -1.34 16.63
N GLY A 145 13.19 -2.65 16.36
CA GLY A 145 12.47 -3.65 17.15
C GLY A 145 10.94 -3.55 17.05
N ILE A 146 10.42 -3.06 15.91
CA ILE A 146 8.99 -2.82 15.70
C ILE A 146 8.44 -3.78 14.65
N PRO A 147 7.38 -4.54 14.95
CA PRO A 147 6.83 -5.52 14.01
C PRO A 147 6.11 -4.84 12.84
N ALA A 148 6.53 -5.14 11.61
CA ALA A 148 5.90 -4.69 10.38
C ALA A 148 5.52 -5.88 9.47
N THR A 149 4.83 -6.86 10.06
CA THR A 149 4.65 -8.19 9.48
C THR A 149 3.96 -8.22 8.11
N ALA A 150 3.03 -7.29 7.83
CA ALA A 150 2.40 -7.20 6.53
C ALA A 150 3.38 -6.72 5.44
N ILE A 151 4.27 -5.78 5.81
CA ILE A 151 5.32 -5.27 4.92
C ILE A 151 6.40 -6.34 4.72
N GLU A 152 6.77 -7.04 5.79
CA GLU A 152 7.72 -8.17 5.77
C GLU A 152 7.25 -9.29 4.83
N ALA A 153 6.00 -9.74 4.99
CA ALA A 153 5.39 -10.76 4.14
C ALA A 153 5.39 -10.34 2.67
N ALA A 154 5.07 -9.07 2.39
CA ALA A 154 5.07 -8.55 1.03
C ALA A 154 6.46 -8.50 0.38
N VAL A 155 7.51 -8.18 1.15
CA VAL A 155 8.88 -8.26 0.66
C VAL A 155 9.29 -9.71 0.40
N ALA A 156 8.97 -10.62 1.32
CA ALA A 156 9.25 -12.05 1.18
C ALA A 156 8.55 -12.66 -0.05
N ALA A 157 7.28 -12.34 -0.27
CA ALA A 157 6.51 -12.81 -1.42
C ALA A 157 7.12 -12.38 -2.76
N ARG A 158 7.65 -11.15 -2.85
CA ARG A 158 8.37 -10.70 -4.05
C ARG A 158 9.66 -11.49 -4.27
N VAL A 159 10.44 -11.71 -3.23
CA VAL A 159 11.67 -12.54 -3.31
C VAL A 159 11.33 -13.96 -3.76
N LEU A 160 10.31 -14.58 -3.16
CA LEU A 160 9.82 -15.90 -3.55
C LEU A 160 9.36 -15.95 -5.02
N SER A 161 8.69 -14.91 -5.51
CA SER A 161 8.29 -14.84 -6.92
C SER A 161 9.50 -14.81 -7.87
N SER A 162 10.60 -14.17 -7.47
CA SER A 162 11.79 -13.99 -8.32
C SER A 162 12.56 -15.30 -8.57
N ILE A 163 12.54 -16.24 -7.62
CA ILE A 163 13.17 -17.57 -7.73
C ILE A 163 12.29 -18.58 -8.50
N LYS A 164 11.78 -18.17 -9.66
CA LYS A 164 10.85 -18.95 -10.48
C LYS A 164 11.36 -20.36 -10.84
N ASP A 165 12.63 -20.49 -11.18
CA ASP A 165 13.18 -21.76 -11.63
C ASP A 165 13.23 -22.77 -10.48
N GLU A 166 13.51 -22.31 -9.25
CA GLU A 166 13.38 -23.12 -8.04
C GLU A 166 11.93 -23.49 -7.75
N ARG A 167 10.97 -22.57 -7.92
CA ARG A 167 9.54 -22.86 -7.75
C ARG A 167 9.04 -23.92 -8.74
N LEU A 168 9.46 -23.86 -10.00
CA LEU A 168 9.12 -24.86 -11.01
C LEU A 168 9.76 -26.23 -10.70
N ALA A 169 11.01 -26.24 -10.23
CA ALA A 169 11.67 -27.46 -9.78
C ALA A 169 10.95 -28.08 -8.56
N ALA A 170 10.53 -27.25 -7.60
CA ALA A 170 9.76 -27.67 -6.45
C ALA A 170 8.39 -28.24 -6.85
N GLU A 171 7.64 -27.58 -7.74
CA GLU A 171 6.35 -28.09 -8.25
C GLU A 171 6.52 -29.48 -8.88
N LYS A 172 7.60 -29.70 -9.65
CA LYS A 172 7.89 -31.02 -10.23
C LYS A 172 8.25 -32.06 -9.18
N ALA A 173 9.00 -31.69 -8.14
CA ALA A 173 9.50 -32.60 -7.11
C ALA A 173 8.41 -33.02 -6.11
N TYR A 174 7.58 -32.08 -5.67
CA TYR A 174 6.51 -32.33 -4.70
C TYR A 174 5.19 -32.77 -5.36
N GLY A 175 5.11 -32.67 -6.69
CA GLY A 175 3.88 -32.87 -7.44
C GLY A 175 2.98 -31.64 -7.38
N ASN A 176 2.17 -31.45 -8.42
CA ASN A 176 1.14 -30.42 -8.40
C ASN A 176 -0.06 -30.95 -7.59
N ALA A 177 -0.19 -30.50 -6.35
CA ALA A 177 -1.31 -30.84 -5.47
C ALA A 177 -2.67 -30.27 -5.96
N GLY A 178 -2.65 -29.47 -7.03
CA GLY A 178 -3.79 -28.68 -7.48
C GLY A 178 -4.11 -27.55 -6.50
N VAL A 179 -5.12 -26.77 -6.85
CA VAL A 179 -5.75 -25.82 -5.92
C VAL A 179 -7.14 -26.34 -5.61
N THR A 180 -7.44 -26.55 -4.34
CA THR A 180 -8.78 -26.92 -3.87
C THR A 180 -9.75 -25.81 -4.27
N LYS A 181 -10.77 -26.16 -5.05
CA LYS A 181 -11.82 -25.21 -5.43
C LYS A 181 -12.66 -24.86 -4.20
N ILE A 182 -12.94 -23.59 -4.04
CA ILE A 182 -13.80 -23.09 -2.97
C ILE A 182 -15.25 -23.28 -3.44
N SER A 183 -16.03 -24.00 -2.66
CA SER A 183 -17.47 -24.15 -2.83
C SER A 183 -18.22 -23.31 -1.79
N GLY A 184 -19.45 -22.91 -2.10
CA GLY A 184 -20.30 -22.12 -1.19
C GLY A 184 -20.91 -20.89 -1.85
N ASP A 185 -21.44 -20.00 -1.02
CA ASP A 185 -22.01 -18.73 -1.45
C ASP A 185 -20.91 -17.76 -1.90
N LYS A 186 -20.82 -17.58 -3.22
CA LYS A 186 -19.84 -16.68 -3.86
C LYS A 186 -20.00 -15.25 -3.38
N ASP A 187 -21.23 -14.75 -3.22
CA ASP A 187 -21.48 -13.35 -2.87
C ASP A 187 -21.10 -13.08 -1.42
N ALA A 188 -21.40 -14.02 -0.52
CA ALA A 188 -20.94 -13.98 0.86
C ALA A 188 -19.41 -13.95 0.94
N LEU A 189 -18.72 -14.83 0.19
CA LEU A 189 -17.26 -14.87 0.17
C LEU A 189 -16.65 -13.58 -0.41
N LEU A 190 -17.23 -13.02 -1.47
CA LEU A 190 -16.77 -11.74 -2.02
C LEU A 190 -16.87 -10.62 -0.98
N LYS A 191 -17.94 -10.58 -0.19
CA LYS A 191 -18.09 -9.61 0.89
C LYS A 191 -17.03 -9.81 1.99
N ASP A 192 -16.76 -11.06 2.37
CA ASP A 192 -15.75 -11.37 3.38
C ASP A 192 -14.33 -11.01 2.90
N LEU A 193 -14.01 -11.28 1.63
CA LEU A 193 -12.74 -10.91 1.02
C LEU A 193 -12.56 -9.39 0.91
N GLU A 194 -13.63 -8.64 0.62
CA GLU A 194 -13.60 -7.17 0.65
C GLU A 194 -13.24 -6.65 2.05
N LEU A 195 -13.89 -7.21 3.08
CA LEU A 195 -13.66 -6.84 4.48
C LEU A 195 -12.27 -7.26 4.95
N ALA A 196 -11.81 -8.45 4.58
CA ALA A 196 -10.47 -8.95 4.89
C ALA A 196 -9.38 -8.06 4.28
N LEU A 197 -9.53 -7.66 3.01
CA LEU A 197 -8.62 -6.73 2.36
C LEU A 197 -8.62 -5.37 3.06
N PHE A 198 -9.80 -4.86 3.43
CA PHE A 198 -9.90 -3.59 4.13
C PHE A 198 -9.24 -3.62 5.51
N ALA A 199 -9.49 -4.67 6.31
CA ALA A 199 -8.86 -4.88 7.61
C ALA A 199 -7.33 -5.04 7.49
N GLY A 200 -6.87 -5.82 6.50
CA GLY A 200 -5.45 -5.99 6.21
C GLY A 200 -4.76 -4.66 5.85
N LYS A 201 -5.41 -3.81 5.05
CA LYS A 201 -4.94 -2.44 4.77
C LYS A 201 -4.83 -1.63 6.05
N ILE A 202 -5.84 -1.61 6.91
CA ILE A 202 -5.77 -0.88 8.19
C ILE A 202 -4.58 -1.37 9.03
N ALA A 203 -4.38 -2.70 9.12
CA ALA A 203 -3.26 -3.29 9.86
C ALA A 203 -1.89 -2.89 9.29
N ALA A 204 -1.71 -2.95 7.96
CA ALA A 204 -0.46 -2.56 7.31
C ALA A 204 -0.11 -1.08 7.55
N TYR A 205 -1.11 -0.20 7.53
CA TYR A 205 -0.92 1.22 7.86
C TYR A 205 -0.62 1.42 9.36
N ALA A 206 -1.33 0.73 10.25
CA ALA A 206 -1.07 0.79 11.68
C ALA A 206 0.39 0.38 12.01
N GLN A 207 0.89 -0.67 11.35
CA GLN A 207 2.28 -1.10 11.46
C GLN A 207 3.26 -0.04 10.91
N GLY A 208 3.02 0.49 9.71
CA GLY A 208 3.88 1.52 9.14
C GLY A 208 3.95 2.79 9.99
N PHE A 209 2.82 3.26 10.53
CA PHE A 209 2.80 4.40 11.45
C PHE A 209 3.46 4.08 12.80
N ALA A 210 3.37 2.84 13.30
CA ALA A 210 4.12 2.43 14.47
C ALA A 210 5.64 2.50 14.24
N VAL A 211 6.12 2.05 13.08
CA VAL A 211 7.55 2.16 12.70
C VAL A 211 7.98 3.63 12.64
N MET A 212 7.19 4.50 12.01
CA MET A 212 7.48 5.94 11.98
C MET A 212 7.47 6.56 13.39
N SER A 213 6.57 6.14 14.28
CA SER A 213 6.53 6.60 15.68
C SER A 213 7.78 6.18 16.44
N GLY A 214 8.25 4.95 16.24
CA GLY A 214 9.52 4.47 16.77
C GLY A 214 10.71 5.28 16.30
N ALA A 215 10.85 5.45 14.98
CA ALA A 215 11.92 6.25 14.38
C ALA A 215 11.89 7.70 14.87
N SER A 216 10.70 8.30 14.99
CA SER A 216 10.55 9.65 15.52
C SER A 216 11.08 9.80 16.95
N LYS A 217 10.96 8.76 17.78
CA LYS A 217 11.48 8.74 19.15
C LYS A 217 12.99 8.52 19.16
N GLU A 218 13.47 7.53 18.41
CA GLU A 218 14.89 7.18 18.32
C GLU A 218 15.73 8.36 17.81
N PHE A 219 15.27 9.03 16.75
CA PHE A 219 16.02 10.09 16.08
C PHE A 219 15.59 11.51 16.49
N ASN A 220 14.68 11.65 17.46
CA ASN A 220 14.14 12.94 17.92
C ASN A 220 13.56 13.83 16.79
N TRP A 221 13.01 13.22 15.74
CA TRP A 221 12.52 13.97 14.57
C TRP A 221 11.18 14.68 14.77
N ASN A 222 10.43 14.35 15.83
CA ASN A 222 9.09 14.88 16.09
C ASN A 222 8.17 14.81 14.86
N LEU A 223 8.13 13.65 14.20
CA LEU A 223 7.40 13.45 12.95
C LEU A 223 5.92 13.84 13.08
N PRO A 224 5.39 14.73 12.21
CA PRO A 224 4.01 15.18 12.29
C PRO A 224 3.06 14.17 11.66
N MET A 225 2.71 13.10 12.40
CA MET A 225 1.85 12.00 11.91
C MET A 225 0.55 12.46 11.22
N PRO A 226 -0.21 13.45 11.74
CA PRO A 226 -1.38 13.95 11.03
C PRO A 226 -1.03 14.54 9.66
N THR A 227 0.08 15.29 9.56
CA THR A 227 0.55 15.90 8.32
C THR A 227 1.01 14.83 7.33
N ILE A 228 1.73 13.79 7.79
CA ILE A 228 2.13 12.66 6.94
C ILE A 228 0.90 12.00 6.29
N ALA A 229 -0.14 11.70 7.08
CA ALA A 229 -1.39 11.16 6.54
C ALA A 229 -2.05 12.12 5.53
N ARG A 230 -2.06 13.44 5.81
CA ARG A 230 -2.64 14.45 4.90
C ARG A 230 -1.93 14.52 3.56
N ILE A 231 -0.60 14.51 3.53
CA ILE A 231 0.17 14.65 2.29
C ILE A 231 0.17 13.37 1.44
N TRP A 232 -0.30 12.24 1.96
CA TRP A 232 -0.51 11.01 1.20
C TRP A 232 -1.88 10.93 0.52
N ARG A 233 -2.83 11.84 0.81
CA ARG A 233 -4.20 11.82 0.25
C ARG A 233 -4.24 11.98 -1.28
N ALA A 234 -3.23 12.60 -1.88
CA ALA A 234 -3.09 12.74 -3.33
C ALA A 234 -1.62 12.70 -3.77
N GLY A 235 -1.36 12.49 -5.06
CA GLY A 235 -0.02 12.55 -5.67
C GLY A 235 0.92 11.39 -5.35
N CYS A 236 0.52 10.44 -4.48
CA CYS A 236 1.26 9.22 -4.19
C CYS A 236 0.52 7.96 -4.69
N ILE A 237 1.16 6.79 -4.58
CA ILE A 237 0.60 5.51 -5.05
C ILE A 237 -0.45 4.97 -4.07
N ILE A 238 -0.21 5.12 -2.77
CA ILE A 238 -1.10 4.57 -1.73
C ILE A 238 -2.31 5.47 -1.43
N ARG A 239 -2.55 6.50 -2.24
CA ARG A 239 -3.64 7.46 -2.06
C ARG A 239 -5.00 6.75 -1.99
N SER A 240 -5.78 7.07 -0.97
CA SER A 240 -7.06 6.44 -0.65
C SER A 240 -7.92 7.34 0.24
N GLN A 241 -9.23 7.08 0.29
CA GLN A 241 -10.14 7.81 1.19
C GLN A 241 -9.81 7.60 2.67
N MET A 242 -9.26 6.44 3.04
CA MET A 242 -8.89 6.07 4.41
C MET A 242 -7.88 7.06 5.04
N LEU A 243 -7.04 7.71 4.23
CA LEU A 243 -6.02 8.64 4.70
C LEU A 243 -6.60 9.91 5.34
N ASP A 244 -7.80 10.36 4.94
CA ASP A 244 -8.49 11.48 5.59
C ASP A 244 -8.90 11.09 7.02
N THR A 245 -9.46 9.88 7.17
CA THR A 245 -9.80 9.29 8.48
C THR A 245 -8.57 9.13 9.38
N MET A 246 -7.42 8.72 8.83
CA MET A 246 -6.16 8.65 9.59
C MET A 246 -5.69 10.03 10.05
N ALA A 247 -5.69 11.02 9.15
CA ALA A 247 -5.29 12.38 9.48
C ALA A 247 -6.13 12.96 10.63
N GLU A 248 -7.44 12.72 10.61
CA GLU A 248 -8.33 13.09 11.71
C GLU A 248 -8.05 12.34 13.01
N ALA A 249 -7.86 11.02 12.93
CA ALA A 249 -7.58 10.18 14.10
C ALA A 249 -6.29 10.61 14.83
N PHE A 250 -5.23 10.93 14.07
CA PHE A 250 -4.00 11.48 14.65
C PHE A 250 -4.20 12.89 15.20
N SER A 251 -4.92 13.77 14.48
CA SER A 251 -5.14 15.16 14.91
C SER A 251 -5.91 15.26 16.23
N LYS A 252 -6.87 14.34 16.46
CA LYS A 252 -7.67 14.26 17.69
C LYS A 252 -6.96 13.53 18.83
N GLY A 253 -5.72 13.06 18.63
CA GLY A 253 -4.97 12.26 19.61
C GLY A 253 -5.44 10.82 19.80
N GLY A 254 -6.46 10.39 19.05
CA GLY A 254 -7.03 9.03 19.14
C GLY A 254 -6.07 7.93 18.70
N ALA A 255 -5.05 8.27 17.91
CA ALA A 255 -4.02 7.35 17.45
C ALA A 255 -2.64 7.60 18.13
N SER A 256 -2.62 8.14 19.35
CA SER A 256 -1.39 8.50 20.07
C SER A 256 -0.46 7.30 20.34
N THR A 257 -1.02 6.13 20.63
CA THR A 257 -0.25 4.88 20.81
C THR A 257 -0.19 4.05 19.53
N ASN A 258 -1.35 3.81 18.90
CA ASN A 258 -1.47 3.02 17.68
C ASN A 258 -2.75 3.42 16.94
N LEU A 259 -2.73 3.35 15.61
CA LEU A 259 -3.90 3.66 14.77
C LEU A 259 -5.12 2.81 15.11
N LEU A 260 -4.91 1.53 15.45
CA LEU A 260 -5.98 0.59 15.80
C LEU A 260 -6.73 0.95 17.09
N MET A 261 -6.19 1.86 17.91
CA MET A 261 -6.83 2.32 19.15
C MET A 261 -7.69 3.58 18.94
N ALA A 262 -7.65 4.17 17.74
CA ALA A 262 -8.49 5.31 17.44
C ALA A 262 -9.96 4.85 17.29
N PRO A 263 -10.95 5.56 17.88
CA PRO A 263 -12.36 5.14 17.86
C PRO A 263 -12.91 4.82 16.46
N ALA A 264 -12.53 5.62 15.46
CA ALA A 264 -12.91 5.38 14.07
C ALA A 264 -12.39 4.04 13.54
N PHE A 265 -11.15 3.66 13.87
CA PHE A 265 -10.55 2.41 13.40
C PHE A 265 -10.99 1.20 14.22
N ILE A 266 -11.30 1.36 15.50
CA ILE A 266 -11.98 0.32 16.30
C ILE A 266 -13.31 -0.04 15.63
N SER A 267 -14.13 0.97 15.29
CA SER A 267 -15.42 0.74 14.64
C SER A 267 -15.31 0.13 13.25
N LEU A 268 -14.19 0.33 12.53
CA LEU A 268 -13.98 -0.26 11.20
C LEU A 268 -13.46 -1.70 11.26
N MET A 269 -12.92 -2.12 12.41
CA MET A 269 -12.33 -3.45 12.63
C MET A 269 -13.28 -4.41 13.37
N GLN A 270 -14.45 -3.93 13.80
CA GLN A 270 -15.54 -4.71 14.41
C GLN A 270 -16.62 -5.02 13.37
#